data_AF-A0A7V8HRD4-F1
#
_entry.id   AF-A0A7V8HRD4-F1
#
_cell.length_a   1.000
_cell.length_b   1.000
_cell.length_c   1.000
_cell.angle_alpha   90.00
_cell.angle_beta   90.00
_cell.angle_gamma   90.00
#
_symmetry.space_group_name_H-M   'P 1'
#
loop_
_entity.id
_entity.type
_entity.pdbx_description
1 polymer ?
#
loop_
_entity_poly.entity_id
_entity_poly.type
_entity_poly.pdbx_seq_one_letter_code
_entity_poly.pdbx_strand_id
1 'polypeptide(L)'
;MDENAIRQWLIECFGPIQGEMAWSQIANLPEPIREQLLSQDPSRLPKPAEVQSMMQAFTAGGLNTMDDMQRTVQEGPINVKLATSIALQQANGEGSDRTVNAEQGQLARRAVSEANLWLDTVCRFDPVPGEVQLLTRSGWVEGTLDAWAEFAAPVAQSMNDAVASVMSERLGDAFGDGEVAGMFAGPVPIPIPEGMKDPAQLIRLLANTSFAMQLGKAAGAMSHEVRGSFDQGLALLKNPAGALIVQNIMAYADSLDIPVAEVMAFIALQELAHARLFAAVPWLMPRFEALIGKYARGITIDLDAMEEQLRDAASMDPDSLSGAVNLTKVGIPDHPRAAGGAGQLGEPAGPGRGMGRLRDVEGGHGPHPAYRTAP
;
A
#
# COMPACT_ATOMS: atom_id res chain seq x y z
N MET A 1 23.98 4.31 28.51
CA MET A 1 23.82 5.57 27.73
C MET A 1 24.17 6.75 28.62
N ASP A 2 24.56 7.91 28.06
CA ASP A 2 24.50 9.17 28.82
C ASP A 2 23.03 9.56 28.92
N GLU A 3 22.52 9.69 30.14
CA GLU A 3 21.12 10.08 30.44
C GLU A 3 20.70 11.34 29.67
N ASN A 4 21.65 12.25 29.43
CA ASN A 4 21.40 13.47 28.66
C ASN A 4 21.08 13.20 27.18
N ALA A 5 21.66 12.16 26.58
CA ALA A 5 21.44 11.85 25.16
C ALA A 5 19.99 11.37 24.91
N ILE A 6 19.44 10.57 25.84
CA ILE A 6 18.05 10.10 25.73
C ILE A 6 17.07 11.23 26.01
N ARG A 7 17.32 12.02 27.05
CA ARG A 7 16.51 13.20 27.34
C ARG A 7 16.42 14.12 26.13
N GLN A 8 17.55 14.38 25.47
CA GLN A 8 17.60 15.22 24.28
C GLN A 8 16.88 14.57 23.09
N TRP A 9 17.05 13.27 22.88
CA TRP A 9 16.30 12.52 21.86
C TRP A 9 14.78 12.58 22.09
N LEU A 10 14.31 12.45 23.34
CA LEU A 10 12.89 12.57 23.70
C LEU A 10 12.36 13.99 23.44
N ILE A 11 13.14 15.02 23.77
CA ILE A 11 12.79 16.42 23.49
C ILE A 11 12.70 16.66 21.98
N GLU A 12 13.62 16.09 21.20
CA GLU A 12 13.58 16.17 19.74
C GLU A 12 12.38 15.41 19.16
N CYS A 13 12.00 14.25 19.71
CA CYS A 13 10.86 13.47 19.22
C CYS A 13 9.50 14.10 19.58
N PHE A 14 9.34 14.55 20.83
CA PHE A 14 8.03 14.90 21.38
C PHE A 14 7.84 16.40 21.63
N GLY A 15 8.90 17.19 21.48
CA GLY A 15 8.92 18.62 21.82
C GLY A 15 9.39 18.88 23.25
N PRO A 16 9.66 20.15 23.61
CA PRO A 16 10.31 20.51 24.87
C PRO A 16 9.49 20.18 26.12
N ILE A 17 8.15 20.16 26.02
CA ILE A 17 7.27 19.92 27.16
C ILE A 17 6.98 18.42 27.29
N GLN A 18 6.50 17.76 26.23
CA GLN A 18 6.21 16.33 26.27
C GLN A 18 7.47 15.48 26.41
N GLY A 19 8.59 15.89 25.81
CA GLY A 19 9.86 15.18 25.92
C GLY A 19 10.45 15.19 27.33
N GLU A 20 10.35 16.34 28.04
CA GLU A 20 10.74 16.42 29.46
C GLU A 20 9.81 15.61 30.36
N MET A 21 8.50 15.60 30.07
CA MET A 21 7.57 14.75 30.81
C MET A 21 7.87 13.25 30.58
N ALA A 22 8.14 12.82 29.35
CA ALA A 22 8.52 11.46 29.04
C ALA A 22 9.83 11.07 29.75
N TRP A 23 10.83 11.96 29.74
CA TRP A 23 12.08 11.76 30.48
C TRP A 23 11.84 11.64 31.98
N SER A 24 10.99 12.49 32.55
CA SER A 24 10.66 12.45 33.99
C SER A 24 10.05 11.10 34.39
N GLN A 25 9.26 10.47 33.53
CA GLN A 25 8.69 9.15 33.78
C GLN A 25 9.77 8.06 33.75
N ILE A 26 10.70 8.13 32.78
CA ILE A 26 11.81 7.19 32.65
C ILE A 26 12.78 7.32 33.83
N ALA A 27 13.09 8.55 34.25
CA ALA A 27 13.95 8.82 35.40
C ALA A 27 13.37 8.27 36.72
N ASN A 28 12.03 8.18 36.81
CA ASN A 28 11.32 7.64 37.97
C ASN A 28 11.17 6.10 37.94
N LEU A 29 11.66 5.40 36.91
CA LEU A 29 11.62 3.93 36.86
C LEU A 29 12.62 3.31 37.86
N PRO A 30 12.33 2.11 38.42
CA PRO A 30 13.26 1.42 39.31
C PRO A 30 14.60 1.14 38.61
N GLU A 31 15.72 1.30 39.34
CA GLU A 31 17.11 1.13 38.87
C GLU A 31 17.33 -0.02 37.87
N PRO A 32 16.92 -1.28 38.14
CA PRO A 32 17.22 -2.40 37.24
C PRO A 32 16.55 -2.28 35.86
N ILE A 33 15.41 -1.60 35.79
CA ILE A 33 14.65 -1.39 34.53
C ILE A 33 15.22 -0.20 33.79
N ARG A 34 15.59 0.84 34.54
CA ARG A 34 16.28 2.02 34.00
C ARG A 34 17.61 1.61 33.36
N GLU A 35 18.43 0.84 34.06
CA GLU A 35 19.71 0.33 33.52
C GLU A 35 19.50 -0.54 32.28
N GLN A 36 18.48 -1.40 32.26
CA GLN A 36 18.17 -2.22 31.08
C GLN A 36 17.79 -1.36 29.87
N LEU A 37 16.91 -0.37 30.03
CA LEU A 37 16.56 0.57 28.96
C LEU A 37 17.75 1.43 28.50
N LEU A 38 18.57 1.88 29.45
CA LEU A 38 19.78 2.68 29.20
C LEU A 38 20.96 1.85 28.63
N SER A 39 20.84 0.52 28.56
CA SER A 39 21.88 -0.37 28.04
C SER A 39 21.79 -0.61 26.53
N GLN A 40 20.70 -0.20 25.89
CA GLN A 40 20.53 -0.33 24.44
C GLN A 40 21.50 0.60 23.67
N ASP A 41 21.93 0.16 22.48
CA ASP A 41 22.88 0.89 21.63
C ASP A 41 22.23 2.17 21.04
N PRO A 42 22.81 3.37 21.23
CA PRO A 42 22.28 4.64 20.72
C PRO A 42 22.05 4.67 19.20
N SER A 43 22.80 3.87 18.43
CA SER A 43 22.67 3.80 16.98
C SER A 43 21.44 3.02 16.50
N ARG A 44 20.72 2.35 17.43
CA ARG A 44 19.50 1.59 17.14
C ARG A 44 18.22 2.40 17.31
N LEU A 45 18.29 3.59 17.91
CA LEU A 45 17.12 4.45 18.04
C LEU A 45 16.69 5.01 16.68
N PRO A 46 15.38 4.99 16.36
CA PRO A 46 14.88 5.63 15.15
C PRO A 46 15.14 7.13 15.19
N LYS A 47 15.27 7.74 14.00
CA LYS A 47 15.54 9.18 13.92
C LYS A 47 14.35 9.96 14.48
N PRO A 48 14.56 11.08 15.20
CA PRO A 48 13.45 11.86 15.75
C PRO A 48 12.39 12.27 14.71
N ALA A 49 12.81 12.62 13.50
CA ALA A 49 11.90 12.94 12.40
C ALA A 49 11.02 11.75 11.98
N GLU A 50 11.55 10.53 12.04
CA GLU A 50 10.79 9.31 11.73
C GLU A 50 9.74 9.05 12.83
N VAL A 51 10.11 9.22 14.11
CA VAL A 51 9.19 9.08 15.26
C VAL A 51 8.06 10.11 15.18
N GLN A 52 8.39 11.38 14.96
CA GLN A 52 7.39 12.44 14.79
C GLN A 52 6.41 12.11 13.66
N SER A 53 6.92 11.64 12.53
CA SER A 53 6.09 11.29 11.39
C SER A 53 5.18 10.10 11.65
N MET A 54 5.69 9.10 12.39
CA MET A 54 4.90 7.95 12.82
C MET A 54 3.79 8.37 13.78
N MET A 55 4.07 9.27 14.72
CA MET A 55 3.04 9.83 15.60
C MET A 55 1.97 10.58 14.81
N GLN A 56 2.36 11.42 13.86
CA GLN A 56 1.42 12.13 13.00
C GLN A 56 0.54 11.15 12.21
N ALA A 57 1.13 10.06 11.71
CA ALA A 57 0.39 9.02 11.01
C ALA A 57 -0.61 8.30 11.93
N PHE A 58 -0.20 7.91 13.13
CA PHE A 58 -1.11 7.31 14.12
C PHE A 58 -2.22 8.27 14.56
N THR A 59 -1.90 9.54 14.72
CA THR A 59 -2.89 10.60 14.98
C THR A 59 -3.89 10.74 13.84
N ALA A 60 -3.42 10.86 12.60
CA ALA A 60 -4.27 10.95 11.43
C ALA A 60 -5.10 9.68 11.22
N GLY A 61 -4.54 8.52 11.58
CA GLY A 61 -5.20 7.23 11.57
C GLY A 61 -6.29 7.05 12.63
N GLY A 62 -6.51 8.00 13.53
CA GLY A 62 -7.51 7.85 14.60
C GLY A 62 -7.10 6.82 15.66
N LEU A 63 -5.80 6.75 15.97
CA LEU A 63 -5.28 5.86 17.02
C LEU A 63 -4.89 6.62 18.31
N ASN A 64 -5.29 7.89 18.42
CA ASN A 64 -4.97 8.76 19.56
C ASN A 64 -5.82 8.51 20.79
N THR A 65 -7.10 8.18 20.59
CA THR A 65 -8.05 7.98 21.68
C THR A 65 -8.66 6.60 21.58
N MET A 66 -9.15 6.10 22.73
CA MET A 66 -9.76 4.78 22.81
C MET A 66 -11.01 4.68 21.93
N ASP A 67 -11.83 5.72 21.92
CA ASP A 67 -13.05 5.79 21.10
C ASP A 67 -12.71 5.78 19.60
N ASP A 68 -11.63 6.45 19.19
CA ASP A 68 -11.17 6.45 17.80
C ASP A 68 -10.60 5.08 17.40
N MET A 69 -9.88 4.40 18.31
CA MET A 69 -9.38 3.04 18.08
C MET A 69 -10.53 2.04 17.90
N GLN A 70 -11.55 2.10 18.76
CA GLN A 70 -12.75 1.25 18.62
C GLN A 70 -13.46 1.50 17.29
N ARG A 71 -13.60 2.77 16.89
CA ARG A 71 -14.19 3.14 15.61
C ARG A 71 -13.37 2.60 14.44
N THR A 72 -12.05 2.69 14.51
CA THR A 72 -11.13 2.18 13.48
C THR A 72 -11.28 0.68 13.27
N VAL A 73 -11.45 -0.11 14.34
CA VAL A 73 -11.71 -1.55 14.23
C VAL A 73 -13.05 -1.84 13.57
N GLN A 74 -14.06 -0.98 13.78
CA GLN A 74 -15.39 -1.11 13.17
C GLN A 74 -15.43 -0.65 11.70
N GLU A 75 -14.56 0.28 11.30
CA GLU A 75 -14.49 0.84 9.95
C GLU A 75 -13.97 -0.17 8.90
N GLY A 76 -13.25 -1.22 9.32
CA GLY A 76 -12.87 -2.33 8.44
C GLY A 76 -11.54 -2.98 8.80
N PRO A 77 -11.10 -3.99 8.00
CA PRO A 77 -9.86 -4.73 8.25
C PRO A 77 -8.59 -3.93 7.94
N ILE A 78 -8.72 -2.73 7.37
CA ILE A 78 -7.59 -1.86 7.03
C ILE A 78 -7.94 -0.43 7.45
N ASN A 79 -7.09 0.18 8.27
CA ASN A 79 -7.20 1.60 8.60
C ASN A 79 -6.73 2.46 7.42
N VAL A 80 -7.67 2.84 6.55
CA VAL A 80 -7.38 3.62 5.34
C VAL A 80 -6.79 4.99 5.68
N LYS A 81 -7.26 5.65 6.76
CA LYS A 81 -6.74 6.96 7.18
C LYS A 81 -5.26 6.90 7.53
N LEU A 82 -4.86 5.87 8.29
CA LEU A 82 -3.46 5.62 8.61
C LEU A 82 -2.64 5.34 7.34
N ALA A 83 -3.15 4.46 6.47
CA ALA A 83 -2.49 4.14 5.21
C ALA A 83 -2.28 5.41 4.33
N THR A 84 -3.29 6.28 4.25
CA THR A 84 -3.22 7.55 3.51
C THR A 84 -2.16 8.46 4.08
N SER A 85 -2.12 8.61 5.41
CA SER A 85 -1.12 9.48 6.05
C SER A 85 0.30 9.02 5.76
N ILE A 86 0.57 7.71 5.88
CA ILE A 86 1.89 7.12 5.59
C ILE A 86 2.24 7.26 4.10
N ALA A 87 1.30 6.95 3.21
CA ALA A 87 1.50 7.07 1.78
C ALA A 87 1.79 8.52 1.37
N LEU A 88 1.04 9.48 1.91
CA LEU A 88 1.22 10.90 1.65
C LEU A 88 2.54 11.43 2.18
N GLN A 89 3.02 10.95 3.33
CA GLN A 89 4.32 11.32 3.85
C GLN A 89 5.43 10.98 2.82
N GLN A 90 5.38 9.77 2.26
CA GLN A 90 6.35 9.31 1.27
C GLN A 90 6.15 9.98 -0.10
N ALA A 91 4.90 10.13 -0.55
CA ALA A 91 4.57 10.77 -1.82
C ALA A 91 4.95 12.26 -1.85
N ASN A 92 4.93 12.93 -0.70
CA ASN A 92 5.36 14.32 -0.53
C ASN A 92 6.84 14.45 -0.13
N GLY A 93 7.62 13.38 -0.27
CA GLY A 93 9.06 13.38 -0.01
C GLY A 93 9.83 14.38 -0.87
N GLU A 94 11.11 14.54 -0.54
CA GLU A 94 12.00 15.47 -1.22
C GLU A 94 11.99 15.28 -2.75
N GLY A 95 12.00 16.40 -3.48
CA GLY A 95 11.93 16.40 -4.94
C GLY A 95 10.55 16.15 -5.54
N SER A 96 9.48 15.97 -4.75
CA SER A 96 8.12 15.76 -5.28
C SER A 96 7.39 17.07 -5.58
N ASP A 97 6.75 17.15 -6.75
CA ASP A 97 5.99 18.32 -7.17
C ASP A 97 4.71 18.48 -6.33
N ARG A 98 4.45 19.72 -5.88
CA ARG A 98 3.23 20.06 -5.11
C ARG A 98 2.06 20.46 -6.00
N THR A 99 2.35 20.88 -7.23
CA THR A 99 1.37 21.25 -8.24
C THR A 99 1.90 20.90 -9.62
N VAL A 100 1.01 20.63 -10.58
CA VAL A 100 1.39 20.51 -11.99
C VAL A 100 1.43 21.92 -12.60
N ASN A 101 2.57 22.30 -13.16
CA ASN A 101 2.74 23.64 -13.71
C ASN A 101 2.11 23.78 -15.12
N ALA A 102 2.02 25.00 -15.63
CA ALA A 102 1.34 25.29 -16.89
C ALA A 102 2.03 24.65 -18.11
N GLU A 103 3.35 24.57 -18.12
CA GLU A 103 4.15 23.98 -19.20
C GLU A 103 3.96 22.46 -19.26
N GLN A 104 4.13 21.79 -18.12
CA GLN A 104 3.79 20.37 -17.92
C GLN A 104 2.36 20.08 -18.38
N GLY A 105 1.42 20.95 -17.99
CA GLY A 105 0.02 20.84 -18.38
C GLY A 105 -0.24 20.97 -19.88
N GLN A 106 0.46 21.87 -20.57
CA GLN A 106 0.32 22.02 -22.02
C GLN A 106 0.92 20.83 -22.77
N LEU A 107 2.10 20.36 -22.34
CA LEU A 107 2.76 19.21 -22.94
C LEU A 107 1.88 17.95 -22.88
N ALA A 108 1.35 17.64 -21.69
CA ALA A 108 0.51 16.46 -21.48
C ALA A 108 -0.81 16.54 -22.27
N ARG A 109 -1.49 17.70 -22.28
CA ARG A 109 -2.75 17.88 -23.04
C ARG A 109 -2.55 17.71 -24.55
N ARG A 110 -1.41 18.18 -25.08
CA ARG A 110 -1.07 17.98 -26.49
C ARG A 110 -0.90 16.49 -26.80
N ALA A 111 -0.09 15.78 -26.02
CA ALA A 111 0.13 14.35 -26.17
C ALA A 111 -1.17 13.54 -26.07
N VAL A 112 -2.03 13.86 -25.11
CA VAL A 112 -3.37 13.23 -24.94
C VAL A 112 -4.26 13.47 -26.17
N SER A 113 -4.27 14.69 -26.70
CA SER A 113 -5.08 15.02 -27.90
C SER A 113 -4.60 14.25 -29.12
N GLU A 114 -3.28 14.21 -29.35
CA GLU A 114 -2.66 13.47 -30.46
C GLU A 114 -2.89 11.96 -30.34
N ALA A 115 -2.72 11.41 -29.14
CA ALA A 115 -2.97 9.99 -28.85
C ALA A 115 -4.44 9.59 -29.06
N ASN A 116 -5.40 10.44 -28.68
CA ASN A 116 -6.82 10.18 -28.95
C ASN A 116 -7.12 10.14 -30.45
N LEU A 117 -6.61 11.11 -31.22
CA LEU A 117 -6.80 11.14 -32.67
C LEU A 117 -6.22 9.90 -33.35
N TRP A 118 -5.06 9.42 -32.87
CA TRP A 118 -4.49 8.18 -33.38
C TRP A 118 -5.34 6.96 -33.01
N LEU A 119 -5.75 6.84 -31.75
CA LEU A 119 -6.58 5.72 -31.27
C LEU A 119 -7.93 5.65 -31.99
N ASP A 120 -8.53 6.77 -32.39
CA ASP A 120 -9.78 6.77 -33.14
C ASP A 120 -9.70 6.03 -34.48
N THR A 121 -8.49 5.90 -35.04
CA THR A 121 -8.29 5.19 -36.32
C THR A 121 -8.05 3.69 -36.17
N VAL A 122 -7.58 3.24 -34.99
CA VAL A 122 -7.11 1.86 -34.78
C VAL A 122 -7.82 1.12 -33.66
N CYS A 123 -8.48 1.83 -32.75
CA CYS A 123 -9.20 1.27 -31.61
C CYS A 123 -10.70 1.28 -31.88
N ARG A 124 -11.37 0.14 -31.68
CA ARG A 124 -12.82 0.03 -31.84
C ARG A 124 -13.62 0.63 -30.69
N PHE A 125 -12.97 0.83 -29.54
CA PHE A 125 -13.61 1.42 -28.38
C PHE A 125 -13.61 2.93 -28.50
N ASP A 126 -14.77 3.53 -28.26
CA ASP A 126 -14.94 4.98 -28.28
C ASP A 126 -14.09 5.65 -27.20
N PRO A 127 -13.64 6.91 -27.41
CA PRO A 127 -13.01 7.70 -26.38
C PRO A 127 -13.88 7.79 -25.12
N VAL A 128 -13.24 7.74 -23.95
CA VAL A 128 -13.97 7.89 -22.69
C VAL A 128 -14.39 9.34 -22.48
N PRO A 129 -15.65 9.62 -22.08
CA PRO A 129 -16.07 10.97 -21.72
C PRO A 129 -15.27 11.54 -20.56
N GLY A 130 -14.89 12.81 -20.65
CA GLY A 130 -14.16 13.53 -19.60
C GLY A 130 -12.76 13.94 -20.03
N GLU A 131 -12.03 14.55 -19.10
CA GLU A 131 -10.64 14.97 -19.31
C GLU A 131 -9.68 14.06 -18.54
N VAL A 132 -8.54 13.74 -19.16
CA VAL A 132 -7.43 13.08 -18.49
C VAL A 132 -6.90 14.04 -17.41
N GLN A 133 -6.88 13.57 -16.16
CA GLN A 133 -6.37 14.37 -15.05
C GLN A 133 -4.85 14.43 -15.07
N LEU A 134 -4.28 15.54 -14.62
CA LEU A 134 -2.84 15.66 -14.38
C LEU A 134 -2.62 15.71 -12.89
N LEU A 135 -1.98 14.69 -12.34
CA LEU A 135 -1.84 14.47 -10.91
C LEU A 135 -0.39 14.67 -10.46
N THR A 136 -0.25 15.13 -9.22
CA THR A 136 0.99 14.93 -8.45
C THR A 136 1.01 13.51 -7.89
N ARG A 137 2.16 13.08 -7.35
CA ARG A 137 2.28 11.80 -6.63
C ARG A 137 1.28 11.70 -5.47
N SER A 138 1.13 12.78 -4.71
CA SER A 138 0.14 12.87 -3.63
C SER A 138 -1.30 12.78 -4.14
N GLY A 139 -1.63 13.46 -5.24
CA GLY A 139 -2.96 13.39 -5.85
C GLY A 139 -3.31 11.99 -6.37
N TRP A 140 -2.31 11.25 -6.86
CA TRP A 140 -2.50 9.84 -7.22
C TRP A 140 -2.79 8.96 -5.99
N VAL A 141 -2.06 9.15 -4.89
CA VAL A 141 -2.33 8.44 -3.62
C VAL A 141 -3.75 8.72 -3.14
N GLU A 142 -4.13 9.99 -3.03
CA GLU A 142 -5.47 10.40 -2.57
C GLU A 142 -6.58 9.85 -3.47
N GLY A 143 -6.33 9.78 -4.78
CA GLY A 143 -7.30 9.30 -5.74
C GLY A 143 -7.47 7.77 -5.77
N THR A 144 -6.44 7.00 -5.37
CA THR A 144 -6.41 5.53 -5.57
C THR A 144 -6.50 4.73 -4.28
N LEU A 145 -6.10 5.26 -3.12
CA LEU A 145 -5.88 4.44 -1.93
C LEU A 145 -7.15 3.76 -1.41
N ASP A 146 -8.30 4.42 -1.49
CA ASP A 146 -9.58 3.81 -1.11
C ASP A 146 -9.84 2.52 -1.89
N ALA A 147 -9.62 2.56 -3.22
CA ALA A 147 -9.80 1.40 -4.08
C ALA A 147 -8.78 0.30 -3.75
N TRP A 148 -7.51 0.66 -3.51
CA TRP A 148 -6.50 -0.30 -3.05
C TRP A 148 -6.89 -0.98 -1.74
N ALA A 149 -7.45 -0.24 -0.78
CA ALA A 149 -7.92 -0.80 0.48
C ALA A 149 -9.11 -1.75 0.27
N GLU A 150 -10.06 -1.39 -0.60
CA GLU A 150 -11.18 -2.27 -0.98
C GLU A 150 -10.69 -3.55 -1.64
N PHE A 151 -9.72 -3.46 -2.55
CA PHE A 151 -9.09 -4.61 -3.21
C PHE A 151 -8.34 -5.52 -2.21
N ALA A 152 -7.66 -4.94 -1.21
CA ALA A 152 -6.90 -5.68 -0.22
C ALA A 152 -7.75 -6.21 0.96
N ALA A 153 -8.93 -5.62 1.21
CA ALA A 153 -9.76 -5.92 2.37
C ALA A 153 -10.12 -7.41 2.53
N PRO A 154 -10.51 -8.16 1.47
CA PRO A 154 -10.81 -9.58 1.60
C PRO A 154 -9.61 -10.41 2.11
N VAL A 155 -8.40 -10.07 1.65
CA VAL A 155 -7.16 -10.74 2.04
C VAL A 155 -6.82 -10.43 3.50
N ALA A 156 -6.88 -9.15 3.88
CA ALA A 156 -6.66 -8.72 5.26
C ALA A 156 -7.65 -9.38 6.23
N GLN A 157 -8.93 -9.43 5.86
CA GLN A 157 -9.97 -10.09 6.66
C GLN A 157 -9.69 -11.59 6.84
N SER A 158 -9.36 -12.30 5.76
CA SER A 158 -9.08 -13.74 5.83
C SER A 158 -7.84 -14.04 6.70
N MET A 159 -6.81 -13.19 6.62
CA MET A 159 -5.63 -13.33 7.47
C MET A 159 -5.98 -13.08 8.94
N ASN A 160 -6.75 -12.03 9.23
CA ASN A 160 -7.19 -11.71 10.59
C ASN A 160 -7.99 -12.86 11.22
N ASP A 161 -8.93 -13.44 10.46
CA ASP A 161 -9.76 -14.54 10.95
C ASP A 161 -8.94 -15.82 11.14
N ALA A 162 -7.95 -16.07 10.28
CA ALA A 162 -7.02 -17.18 10.46
C ALA A 162 -6.14 -17.00 11.71
N VAL A 163 -5.54 -15.82 11.94
CA VAL A 163 -4.75 -15.54 13.15
C VAL A 163 -5.61 -15.70 14.41
N ALA A 164 -6.84 -15.17 14.39
CA ALA A 164 -7.77 -15.27 15.51
C ALA A 164 -8.13 -16.74 15.83
N SER A 165 -8.37 -17.56 14.79
CA SER A 165 -8.65 -18.99 14.95
C SER A 165 -7.48 -19.72 15.63
N VAL A 166 -6.26 -19.46 15.19
CA VAL A 166 -5.03 -20.06 15.72
C VAL A 166 -4.81 -19.70 17.18
N MET A 167 -4.99 -18.41 17.51
CA MET A 167 -4.82 -17.95 18.89
C MET A 167 -5.89 -18.52 19.81
N SER A 168 -7.14 -18.65 19.34
CA SER A 168 -8.19 -19.32 20.11
C SER A 168 -7.89 -20.81 20.34
N GLU A 169 -7.30 -21.50 19.36
CA GLU A 169 -6.99 -22.94 19.47
C GLU A 169 -5.81 -23.21 20.40
N ARG A 170 -4.79 -22.33 20.40
CA ARG A 170 -3.57 -22.50 21.20
C ARG A 170 -3.62 -21.86 22.57
N LEU A 171 -4.30 -20.73 22.69
CA LEU A 171 -4.32 -19.90 23.90
C LEU A 171 -5.73 -19.76 24.49
N GLY A 172 -6.76 -20.38 23.90
CA GLY A 172 -8.13 -20.34 24.43
C GLY A 172 -8.24 -20.81 25.87
N ASP A 173 -7.43 -21.80 26.26
CA ASP A 173 -7.33 -22.28 27.65
C ASP A 173 -6.38 -21.44 28.52
N ALA A 174 -5.45 -20.67 27.92
CA ALA A 174 -4.51 -19.80 28.63
C ALA A 174 -5.10 -18.40 28.95
N PHE A 175 -6.09 -17.95 28.16
CA PHE A 175 -6.78 -16.66 28.33
C PHE A 175 -8.16 -16.78 28.99
N GLY A 176 -8.58 -17.99 29.40
CA GLY A 176 -9.92 -18.28 29.93
C GLY A 176 -10.31 -17.49 31.19
N ASP A 177 -9.34 -16.93 31.91
CA ASP A 177 -9.56 -16.16 33.14
C ASP A 177 -9.15 -14.68 33.02
N GLY A 178 -9.40 -14.00 31.90
CA GLY A 178 -9.38 -12.52 31.84
C GLY A 178 -8.06 -11.82 32.20
N GLU A 179 -6.96 -12.56 32.36
CA GLU A 179 -5.64 -12.05 32.73
C GLU A 179 -4.74 -11.83 31.50
N VAL A 180 -5.26 -11.10 30.50
CA VAL A 180 -4.36 -10.45 29.51
C VAL A 180 -3.47 -9.39 30.19
N ALA A 181 -3.84 -8.98 31.41
CA ALA A 181 -3.03 -8.14 32.28
C ALA A 181 -1.63 -8.71 32.59
N GLY A 182 -1.45 -10.04 32.55
CA GLY A 182 -0.20 -10.69 32.94
C GLY A 182 0.89 -10.71 31.85
N MET A 183 0.52 -10.72 30.56
CA MET A 183 1.48 -10.89 29.46
C MET A 183 2.09 -9.55 28.99
N PHE A 184 1.44 -8.43 29.31
CA PHE A 184 1.95 -7.07 29.13
C PHE A 184 2.41 -6.42 30.44
N ALA A 185 2.54 -7.21 31.51
CA ALA A 185 3.13 -6.80 32.77
C ALA A 185 4.65 -6.67 32.65
N GLY A 186 5.09 -5.68 31.86
CA GLY A 186 6.28 -4.95 32.27
C GLY A 186 6.06 -4.38 33.67
N PRO A 187 7.14 -4.02 34.40
CA PRO A 187 7.07 -3.54 35.79
C PRO A 187 6.25 -2.25 36.00
N VAL A 188 5.68 -1.68 34.93
CA VAL A 188 4.67 -0.64 34.96
C VAL A 188 3.35 -1.23 34.45
N PRO A 189 2.30 -1.33 35.28
CA PRO A 189 0.99 -1.75 34.80
C PRO A 189 0.43 -0.66 33.89
N ILE A 190 0.49 -0.89 32.57
CA ILE A 190 -0.27 -0.09 31.60
C ILE A 190 -1.75 -0.46 31.81
N PRO A 191 -2.63 0.46 32.23
CA PRO A 191 -4.04 0.12 32.47
C PRO A 191 -4.69 -0.26 31.13
N ILE A 192 -5.01 -1.53 30.94
CA ILE A 192 -5.81 -2.00 29.79
C ILE A 192 -7.29 -1.70 30.12
N PRO A 193 -7.97 -0.80 29.40
CA PRO A 193 -9.36 -0.43 29.70
C PRO A 193 -10.33 -1.60 29.47
N GLU A 194 -11.51 -1.55 30.09
CA GLU A 194 -12.48 -2.66 30.06
C GLU A 194 -12.93 -3.10 28.65
N GLY A 195 -12.90 -2.19 27.67
CA GLY A 195 -13.22 -2.48 26.26
C GLY A 195 -12.10 -3.16 25.45
N MET A 196 -10.87 -3.28 26.00
CA MET A 196 -9.73 -3.99 25.41
C MET A 196 -9.34 -5.24 26.22
N LYS A 197 -10.20 -5.64 27.17
CA LYS A 197 -10.04 -6.90 27.90
C LYS A 197 -10.16 -8.12 27.00
N ASP A 198 -10.75 -7.97 25.82
CA ASP A 198 -10.80 -9.03 24.80
C ASP A 198 -9.48 -9.05 24.02
N PRO A 199 -8.60 -10.05 24.25
CA PRO A 199 -7.35 -10.16 23.51
C PRO A 199 -7.59 -10.25 22.00
N ALA A 200 -8.73 -10.79 21.54
CA ALA A 200 -9.06 -10.86 20.11
C ALA A 200 -9.20 -9.47 19.47
N GLN A 201 -9.73 -8.49 20.20
CA GLN A 201 -9.87 -7.12 19.67
C GLN A 201 -8.53 -6.40 19.59
N LEU A 202 -7.66 -6.61 20.57
CA LEU A 202 -6.29 -6.10 20.55
C LEU A 202 -5.51 -6.66 19.35
N ILE A 203 -5.59 -7.97 19.13
CA ILE A 203 -4.94 -8.63 17.99
C ILE A 203 -5.48 -8.09 16.66
N ARG A 204 -6.80 -7.95 16.52
CA ARG A 204 -7.41 -7.37 15.31
C ARG A 204 -6.96 -5.93 15.08
N LEU A 205 -6.90 -5.11 16.12
CA LEU A 205 -6.41 -3.72 16.01
C LEU A 205 -4.94 -3.67 15.56
N LEU A 206 -4.07 -4.50 16.14
CA LEU A 206 -2.66 -4.59 15.74
C LEU A 206 -2.51 -5.07 14.30
N ALA A 207 -3.28 -6.08 13.90
CA ALA A 207 -3.26 -6.61 12.55
C ALA A 207 -3.75 -5.58 11.52
N ASN A 208 -4.89 -4.91 11.77
CA ASN A 208 -5.44 -3.86 10.92
C ASN A 208 -4.46 -2.69 10.75
N THR A 209 -3.80 -2.30 11.84
CA THR A 209 -2.75 -1.26 11.85
C THR A 209 -1.55 -1.68 11.02
N SER A 210 -1.06 -2.92 11.18
CA SER A 210 0.06 -3.45 10.39
C SER A 210 -0.24 -3.50 8.90
N PHE A 211 -1.43 -3.96 8.51
CA PHE A 211 -1.87 -3.95 7.11
C PHE A 211 -1.95 -2.53 6.56
N ALA A 212 -2.50 -1.58 7.32
CA ALA A 212 -2.56 -0.17 6.91
C ALA A 212 -1.15 0.43 6.70
N MET A 213 -0.20 0.12 7.57
CA MET A 213 1.19 0.57 7.41
C MET A 213 1.85 -0.01 6.15
N GLN A 214 1.64 -1.31 5.88
CA GLN A 214 2.17 -1.96 4.68
C GLN A 214 1.53 -1.38 3.41
N LEU A 215 0.22 -1.20 3.42
CA LEU A 215 -0.51 -0.59 2.30
C LEU A 215 -0.05 0.83 2.05
N GLY A 216 0.08 1.64 3.10
CA GLY A 216 0.54 3.02 3.00
C GLY A 216 1.95 3.13 2.43
N LYS A 217 2.89 2.31 2.92
CA LYS A 217 4.26 2.24 2.37
C LYS A 217 4.29 1.80 0.91
N ALA A 218 3.49 0.79 0.56
CA ALA A 218 3.42 0.30 -0.82
C ALA A 218 2.85 1.36 -1.76
N ALA A 219 1.74 2.01 -1.40
CA ALA A 219 1.15 3.09 -2.19
C ALA A 219 2.06 4.32 -2.27
N GLY A 220 2.72 4.68 -1.15
CA GLY A 220 3.72 5.73 -1.09
C GLY A 220 4.88 5.48 -2.05
N ALA A 221 5.48 4.28 -2.04
CA ALA A 221 6.53 3.90 -2.97
C ALA A 221 6.03 3.89 -4.43
N MET A 222 4.88 3.27 -4.67
CA MET A 222 4.28 3.17 -5.99
C MET A 222 4.00 4.54 -6.62
N SER A 223 3.63 5.54 -5.82
CA SER A 223 3.41 6.91 -6.29
C SER A 223 4.61 7.56 -6.98
N HIS A 224 5.84 7.09 -6.72
CA HIS A 224 7.06 7.55 -7.39
C HIS A 224 7.35 6.81 -8.70
N GLU A 225 6.78 5.62 -8.88
CA GLU A 225 7.04 4.76 -10.04
C GLU A 225 5.98 4.91 -11.13
N VAL A 226 4.74 5.20 -10.75
CA VAL A 226 3.61 5.18 -11.68
C VAL A 226 3.56 6.42 -12.57
N ARG A 227 3.20 6.23 -13.83
CA ARG A 227 3.18 7.28 -14.85
C ARG A 227 1.75 7.64 -15.24
N GLY A 228 0.83 6.68 -15.14
CA GLY A 228 -0.59 6.87 -15.33
C GLY A 228 -1.46 6.19 -14.26
N SER A 229 -2.77 6.24 -14.46
CA SER A 229 -3.74 5.64 -13.54
C SER A 229 -3.94 4.15 -13.74
N PHE A 230 -3.55 3.62 -14.91
CA PHE A 230 -3.73 2.21 -15.28
C PHE A 230 -2.43 1.40 -15.30
N ASP A 231 -1.30 1.94 -14.82
CA ASP A 231 0.01 1.26 -14.82
C ASP A 231 0.00 -0.10 -14.10
N GLN A 232 -0.89 -0.26 -13.11
CA GLN A 232 -1.04 -1.51 -12.34
C GLN A 232 -1.98 -2.51 -13.03
N GLY A 233 -2.55 -2.15 -14.19
CA GLY A 233 -3.55 -2.96 -14.88
C GLY A 233 -4.92 -2.98 -14.20
N LEU A 234 -5.21 -2.02 -13.33
CA LEU A 234 -6.49 -1.86 -12.61
C LEU A 234 -7.00 -0.42 -12.73
N ALA A 235 -8.32 -0.25 -12.80
CA ALA A 235 -8.97 1.06 -12.82
C ALA A 235 -9.23 1.58 -11.41
N LEU A 236 -8.18 2.12 -10.77
CA LEU A 236 -8.23 2.51 -9.35
C LEU A 236 -8.73 3.94 -9.12
N LEU A 237 -8.54 4.83 -10.09
CA LEU A 237 -9.07 6.20 -10.01
C LEU A 237 -10.56 6.24 -10.35
N LYS A 238 -11.29 7.15 -9.70
CA LYS A 238 -12.70 7.42 -10.00
C LYS A 238 -12.92 8.09 -11.36
N ASN A 239 -11.89 8.74 -11.92
CA ASN A 239 -11.97 9.36 -13.25
C ASN A 239 -11.80 8.29 -14.34
N PRO A 240 -12.85 7.95 -15.12
CA PRO A 240 -12.75 6.91 -16.13
C PRO A 240 -11.88 7.33 -17.33
N ALA A 241 -11.67 8.64 -17.53
CA ALA A 241 -10.78 9.15 -18.57
C ALA A 241 -9.28 8.98 -18.24
N GLY A 242 -8.95 8.52 -17.02
CA GLY A 242 -7.59 8.27 -16.58
C GLY A 242 -6.86 9.52 -16.07
N ALA A 243 -5.57 9.35 -15.78
CA ALA A 243 -4.71 10.41 -15.30
C ALA A 243 -3.24 10.19 -15.66
N LEU A 244 -2.46 11.26 -15.72
CA LEU A 244 -1.01 11.23 -15.92
C LEU A 244 -0.29 11.89 -14.76
N ILE A 245 0.86 11.33 -14.37
CA ILE A 245 1.78 11.91 -13.37
C ILE A 245 2.98 12.44 -14.13
N VAL A 246 2.85 13.68 -14.61
CA VAL A 246 3.81 14.30 -15.55
C VAL A 246 5.24 14.28 -15.00
N GLN A 247 5.41 14.54 -13.70
CA GLN A 247 6.70 14.48 -13.03
C GLN A 247 7.39 13.12 -13.22
N ASN A 248 6.65 12.02 -13.03
CA ASN A 248 7.19 10.67 -13.15
C ASN A 248 7.49 10.30 -14.60
N ILE A 249 6.69 10.79 -15.55
CA ILE A 249 6.95 10.62 -16.99
C ILE A 249 8.25 11.33 -17.39
N MET A 250 8.48 12.55 -16.90
CA MET A 250 9.71 13.30 -17.17
C MET A 250 10.94 12.60 -16.58
N ALA A 251 10.86 12.17 -15.32
CA ALA A 251 11.94 11.41 -14.67
C ALA A 251 12.22 10.09 -15.41
N TYR A 252 11.18 9.43 -15.91
CA TYR A 252 11.35 8.22 -16.69
C TYR A 252 12.01 8.47 -18.05
N ALA A 253 11.61 9.54 -18.74
CA ALA A 253 12.23 9.93 -20.01
C ALA A 253 13.73 10.22 -19.86
N ASP A 254 14.11 10.92 -18.78
CA ASP A 254 15.51 11.17 -18.41
C ASP A 254 16.27 9.85 -18.16
N SER A 255 15.67 8.92 -17.41
CA SER A 255 16.29 7.60 -17.14
C SER A 255 16.52 6.75 -18.39
N LEU A 256 15.74 6.98 -19.45
CA LEU A 256 15.84 6.27 -20.72
C LEU A 256 16.74 6.99 -21.74
N ASP A 257 17.17 8.22 -21.48
CA ASP A 257 17.82 9.11 -22.45
C ASP A 257 16.98 9.28 -23.74
N ILE A 258 15.65 9.42 -23.58
CA ILE A 258 14.68 9.62 -24.67
C ILE A 258 14.01 10.98 -24.49
N PRO A 259 13.72 11.74 -25.59
CA PRO A 259 12.99 12.99 -25.48
C PRO A 259 11.66 12.87 -24.72
N VAL A 260 11.44 13.76 -23.75
CA VAL A 260 10.23 13.77 -22.90
C VAL A 260 8.94 13.71 -23.73
N ALA A 261 8.89 14.42 -24.86
CA ALA A 261 7.72 14.46 -25.73
C ALA A 261 7.36 13.07 -26.31
N GLU A 262 8.36 12.26 -26.66
CA GLU A 262 8.15 10.92 -27.22
C GLU A 262 7.62 9.95 -26.16
N VAL A 263 8.24 9.98 -24.97
CA VAL A 263 7.80 9.15 -23.83
C VAL A 263 6.40 9.57 -23.38
N MET A 264 6.12 10.88 -23.31
CA MET A 264 4.80 11.41 -22.96
C MET A 264 3.73 10.95 -23.95
N ALA A 265 4.01 11.00 -25.26
CA ALA A 265 3.09 10.53 -26.28
C ALA A 265 2.79 9.03 -26.14
N PHE A 266 3.83 8.22 -25.91
CA PHE A 266 3.68 6.78 -25.69
C PHE A 266 2.85 6.45 -24.44
N ILE A 267 3.14 7.10 -23.31
CA ILE A 267 2.39 6.88 -22.07
C ILE A 267 0.95 7.37 -22.20
N ALA A 268 0.72 8.55 -22.80
CA ALA A 268 -0.63 9.04 -23.05
C ALA A 268 -1.45 8.08 -23.93
N LEU A 269 -0.82 7.48 -24.93
CA LEU A 269 -1.44 6.46 -25.77
C LEU A 269 -1.85 5.22 -24.98
N GLN A 270 -0.95 4.71 -24.13
CA GLN A 270 -1.21 3.55 -23.29
C GLN A 270 -2.33 3.84 -22.28
N GLU A 271 -2.29 5.00 -21.63
CA GLU A 271 -3.29 5.44 -20.65
C GLU A 271 -4.69 5.51 -21.29
N LEU A 272 -4.80 6.15 -22.45
CA LEU A 272 -6.08 6.27 -23.17
C LEU A 272 -6.58 4.94 -23.70
N ALA A 273 -5.70 4.04 -24.14
CA ALA A 273 -6.10 2.70 -24.54
C ALA A 273 -6.72 1.92 -23.37
N HIS A 274 -6.14 2.01 -22.17
CA HIS A 274 -6.70 1.40 -20.97
C HIS A 274 -8.00 2.07 -20.52
N ALA A 275 -8.07 3.40 -20.58
CA ALA A 275 -9.30 4.14 -20.29
C ALA A 275 -10.46 3.60 -21.14
N ARG A 276 -10.24 3.52 -22.46
CA ARG A 276 -11.23 2.97 -23.41
C ARG A 276 -11.60 1.52 -23.10
N LEU A 277 -10.61 0.68 -22.75
CA LEU A 277 -10.85 -0.71 -22.35
C LEU A 277 -11.74 -0.81 -21.11
N PHE A 278 -11.39 -0.13 -20.02
CA PHE A 278 -12.14 -0.23 -18.76
C PHE A 278 -13.54 0.41 -18.88
N ALA A 279 -13.68 1.48 -19.65
CA ALA A 279 -14.98 2.07 -19.94
C ALA A 279 -15.88 1.15 -20.78
N ALA A 280 -15.31 0.47 -21.79
CA ALA A 280 -16.05 -0.45 -22.65
C ALA A 280 -16.37 -1.80 -21.96
N VAL A 281 -15.63 -2.16 -20.92
CA VAL A 281 -15.69 -3.47 -20.26
C VAL A 281 -15.95 -3.29 -18.74
N PRO A 282 -17.09 -2.72 -18.33
CA PRO A 282 -17.36 -2.38 -16.92
C PRO A 282 -17.48 -3.62 -16.01
N TRP A 283 -17.65 -4.82 -16.58
CA TRP A 283 -17.66 -6.07 -15.81
C TRP A 283 -16.27 -6.52 -15.36
N LEU A 284 -15.20 -5.93 -15.90
CA LEU A 284 -13.84 -6.39 -15.66
C LEU A 284 -13.40 -6.18 -14.20
N MET A 285 -13.64 -5.00 -13.63
CA MET A 285 -13.29 -4.69 -12.24
C MET A 285 -14.04 -5.57 -11.22
N PRO A 286 -15.38 -5.73 -11.31
CA PRO A 286 -16.11 -6.68 -10.46
C PRO A 286 -15.59 -8.13 -10.57
N ARG A 287 -15.11 -8.53 -11.75
CA ARG A 287 -14.51 -9.87 -11.93
C ARG A 287 -13.18 -9.99 -11.19
N PHE A 288 -12.33 -8.96 -11.22
CA PHE A 288 -11.09 -8.94 -10.43
C PHE A 288 -11.38 -9.03 -8.93
N GLU A 289 -12.32 -8.23 -8.43
CA GLU A 289 -12.75 -8.27 -7.02
C GLU A 289 -13.25 -9.67 -6.62
N ALA A 290 -14.09 -10.29 -7.46
CA ALA A 290 -14.59 -11.64 -7.21
C ALA A 290 -13.47 -12.70 -7.18
N LEU A 291 -12.47 -12.57 -8.06
CA LEU A 291 -11.31 -13.47 -8.10
C LEU A 291 -10.43 -13.30 -6.87
N ILE A 292 -10.17 -12.07 -6.44
CA ILE A 292 -9.41 -11.77 -5.23
C ILE A 292 -10.16 -12.28 -4.00
N GLY A 293 -11.47 -12.04 -3.89
CA GLY A 293 -12.27 -12.59 -2.80
C GLY A 293 -12.26 -14.12 -2.78
N LYS A 294 -12.25 -14.78 -3.94
CA LYS A 294 -12.11 -16.24 -4.04
C LYS A 294 -10.72 -16.72 -3.61
N TYR A 295 -9.68 -16.00 -4.00
CA TYR A 295 -8.30 -16.28 -3.59
C TYR A 295 -8.14 -16.11 -2.08
N ALA A 296 -8.62 -15.00 -1.53
CA ALA A 296 -8.56 -14.66 -0.11
C ALA A 296 -9.17 -15.75 0.77
N ARG A 297 -10.37 -16.24 0.44
CA ARG A 297 -11.01 -17.36 1.15
C ARG A 297 -10.21 -18.67 1.15
N GLY A 298 -9.23 -18.81 0.27
CA GLY A 298 -8.34 -19.95 0.19
C GLY A 298 -7.00 -19.75 0.88
N ILE A 299 -6.77 -18.60 1.52
CA ILE A 299 -5.57 -18.35 2.33
C ILE A 299 -5.70 -19.14 3.62
N THR A 300 -4.77 -20.07 3.83
CA THR A 300 -4.56 -20.73 5.11
C THR A 300 -3.26 -20.21 5.70
N ILE A 301 -3.22 -20.09 7.02
CA ILE A 301 -2.01 -19.73 7.74
C ILE A 301 -1.24 -21.00 8.02
N ASP A 302 0.01 -21.04 7.58
CA ASP A 302 0.96 -22.07 8.03
C ASP A 302 1.40 -21.73 9.46
N LEU A 303 0.88 -22.54 10.37
CA LEU A 303 1.11 -22.43 11.80
C LEU A 303 2.57 -22.67 12.19
N ASP A 304 3.23 -23.59 11.50
CA ASP A 304 4.61 -23.97 11.81
C ASP A 304 5.54 -22.83 11.37
N ALA A 305 5.24 -22.21 10.22
CA ALA A 305 5.95 -21.02 9.74
C ALA A 305 5.75 -19.79 10.65
N MET A 306 4.54 -19.59 11.20
CA MET A 306 4.31 -18.53 12.20
C MET A 306 5.09 -18.76 13.49
N GLU A 307 5.11 -20.00 14.00
CA GLU A 307 5.80 -20.33 15.24
C GLU A 307 7.32 -20.11 15.11
N GLU A 308 7.90 -20.49 13.97
CA GLU A 308 9.31 -20.25 13.67
C GLU A 308 9.62 -18.74 13.60
N GLN A 309 8.76 -17.94 12.94
CA GLN A 309 8.92 -16.48 12.91
C GLN A 309 8.76 -15.82 14.28
N LEU A 310 7.82 -16.28 15.11
CA LEU A 310 7.62 -15.76 16.47
C LEU A 310 8.80 -16.14 17.37
N ARG A 311 9.38 -17.32 17.19
CA ARG A 311 10.57 -17.78 17.92
C ARG A 311 11.82 -16.97 17.52
N ASP A 312 11.97 -16.71 16.23
CA ASP A 312 13.03 -15.83 15.71
C ASP A 312 12.83 -14.38 16.18
N ALA A 313 11.61 -13.86 16.16
CA ALA A 313 11.28 -12.53 16.63
C ALA A 313 11.49 -12.35 18.15
N ALA A 314 11.17 -13.36 18.97
CA ALA A 314 11.43 -13.37 20.40
C ALA A 314 12.91 -13.51 20.76
N SER A 315 13.73 -14.02 19.83
CA SER A 315 15.19 -14.04 19.95
C SER A 315 15.84 -12.69 19.57
N MET A 316 15.06 -11.77 18.98
CA MET A 316 15.44 -10.40 18.68
C MET A 316 14.74 -9.44 19.66
N ASP A 317 15.37 -8.28 19.89
CA ASP A 317 14.97 -7.22 20.83
C ASP A 317 13.44 -6.98 20.85
N PRO A 318 12.76 -6.86 22.02
CA PRO A 318 11.31 -6.65 22.14
C PRO A 318 10.75 -5.46 21.33
N ASP A 319 11.58 -4.46 21.02
CA ASP A 319 11.23 -3.31 20.17
C ASP A 319 11.05 -3.67 18.68
N SER A 320 11.49 -4.87 18.26
CA SER A 320 11.42 -5.37 16.88
C SER A 320 10.08 -6.02 16.54
N LEU A 321 9.23 -6.30 17.54
CA LEU A 321 7.95 -7.00 17.38
C LEU A 321 6.96 -6.22 16.49
N SER A 322 7.04 -4.89 16.51
CA SER A 322 6.21 -3.99 15.69
C SER A 322 6.42 -4.16 14.18
N GLY A 323 7.52 -4.81 13.75
CA GLY A 323 7.84 -5.09 12.35
C GLY A 323 8.02 -6.57 12.00
N ALA A 324 7.95 -7.48 12.98
CA ALA A 324 8.35 -8.88 12.81
C ALA A 324 7.30 -9.77 12.11
N VAL A 325 6.02 -9.39 12.14
CA VAL A 325 4.97 -10.17 11.47
C VAL A 325 4.77 -9.67 10.05
N ASN A 326 5.64 -10.12 9.14
CA ASN A 326 5.40 -9.97 7.72
C ASN A 326 4.38 -11.03 7.25
N LEU A 327 3.09 -10.71 7.42
CA LEU A 327 1.95 -11.57 7.11
C LEU A 327 1.94 -12.08 5.65
N THR A 328 2.63 -11.41 4.72
CA THR A 328 2.76 -11.89 3.33
C THR A 328 3.62 -13.15 3.19
N LYS A 329 4.49 -13.46 4.16
CA LYS A 329 5.32 -14.67 4.17
C LYS A 329 4.67 -15.89 4.84
N VAL A 330 3.52 -15.68 5.49
CA VAL A 330 2.84 -16.69 6.32
C VAL A 330 1.59 -17.26 5.63
N GLY A 331 0.96 -16.48 4.74
CA GLY A 331 -0.17 -16.97 3.96
C GLY A 331 0.29 -17.94 2.88
N ILE A 332 -0.02 -19.23 3.03
CA ILE A 332 0.18 -20.23 1.99
C ILE A 332 -1.16 -20.46 1.26
N PRO A 333 -1.23 -20.35 -0.07
CA PRO A 333 -2.39 -20.78 -0.82
C PRO A 333 -2.40 -22.32 -0.95
N ASP A 334 -2.75 -23.07 0.10
CA ASP A 334 -2.65 -24.54 0.11
C ASP A 334 -3.73 -25.28 -0.70
N HIS A 335 -4.75 -24.59 -1.22
CA HIS A 335 -5.85 -25.25 -1.92
C HIS A 335 -5.72 -25.13 -3.46
N PRO A 336 -5.98 -26.20 -4.27
CA PRO A 336 -6.04 -26.11 -5.74
C PRO A 336 -7.03 -25.05 -6.26
N ARG A 337 -7.97 -24.58 -5.44
CA ARG A 337 -8.87 -23.45 -5.74
C ARG A 337 -8.21 -22.07 -5.61
N ALA A 338 -7.28 -21.91 -4.67
CA ALA A 338 -6.47 -20.70 -4.48
C ALA A 338 -5.38 -20.62 -5.56
N ALA A 339 -4.71 -21.74 -5.85
CA ALA A 339 -3.78 -21.87 -6.99
C ALA A 339 -4.48 -21.58 -8.34
N GLY A 340 -5.73 -22.02 -8.52
CA GLY A 340 -6.54 -21.67 -9.70
C GLY A 340 -6.97 -20.20 -9.77
N GLY A 341 -7.11 -19.51 -8.62
CA GLY A 341 -7.36 -18.07 -8.55
C GLY A 341 -6.09 -17.26 -8.83
N ALA A 342 -4.96 -17.62 -8.22
CA ALA A 342 -3.65 -17.04 -8.51
C ALA A 342 -3.20 -17.30 -9.95
N GLY A 343 -3.50 -18.46 -10.52
CA GLY A 343 -3.25 -18.76 -11.94
C GLY A 343 -4.15 -17.97 -12.90
N GLN A 344 -5.36 -17.57 -12.46
CA GLN A 344 -6.24 -16.67 -13.22
C GLN A 344 -5.84 -15.18 -13.07
N LEU A 345 -5.24 -14.80 -11.94
CA LEU A 345 -4.70 -13.46 -11.67
C LEU A 345 -3.29 -13.27 -12.26
N GLY A 346 -2.51 -14.34 -12.34
CA GLY A 346 -1.13 -14.40 -12.82
C GLY A 346 -0.98 -14.95 -14.24
N GLU A 347 -2.06 -15.37 -14.91
CA GLU A 347 -2.05 -15.41 -16.38
C GLU A 347 -1.84 -13.97 -16.81
N PRO A 348 -0.70 -13.61 -17.42
CA PRO A 348 -0.50 -12.25 -17.85
C PRO A 348 -1.64 -11.93 -18.82
N ALA A 349 -2.34 -10.83 -18.55
CA ALA A 349 -2.92 -10.01 -19.62
C ALA A 349 -1.75 -9.45 -20.46
N GLY A 350 -0.94 -10.36 -21.02
CA GLY A 350 0.15 -10.02 -21.89
C GLY A 350 -0.44 -9.45 -23.16
N PRO A 351 0.24 -8.47 -23.79
CA PRO A 351 -0.22 -7.86 -25.03
C PRO A 351 -0.49 -8.88 -26.16
N GLY A 352 -0.04 -10.13 -26.03
CA GLY A 352 -0.19 -11.19 -27.02
C GLY A 352 -1.60 -11.78 -27.24
N ARG A 353 -2.52 -11.80 -26.26
CA ARG A 353 -3.88 -12.35 -26.50
C ARG A 353 -4.87 -11.31 -27.07
N GLY A 354 -4.66 -10.02 -26.77
CA GLY A 354 -5.42 -8.91 -27.37
C GLY A 354 -4.90 -8.52 -28.76
N MET A 355 -3.58 -8.44 -28.94
CA MET A 355 -2.98 -8.14 -30.25
C MET A 355 -2.96 -9.34 -31.22
N GLY A 356 -3.05 -10.59 -30.73
CA GLY A 356 -3.11 -11.77 -31.61
C GLY A 356 -4.29 -11.72 -32.58
N ARG A 357 -5.47 -11.27 -32.11
CA ARG A 357 -6.65 -11.06 -32.97
C ARG A 357 -6.61 -9.79 -33.82
N LEU A 358 -5.67 -8.88 -33.56
CA LEU A 358 -5.41 -7.72 -34.42
C LEU A 358 -4.38 -8.06 -35.52
N ARG A 359 -3.43 -8.97 -35.26
CA ARG A 359 -2.52 -9.52 -36.30
C ARG A 359 -3.22 -10.43 -37.31
N ASP A 360 -4.27 -11.13 -36.92
CA ASP A 360 -5.05 -11.96 -37.87
C ASP A 360 -5.84 -11.11 -38.89
N VAL A 361 -5.95 -9.79 -38.68
CA VAL A 361 -6.49 -8.85 -39.68
C VAL A 361 -5.39 -8.34 -40.62
N GLU A 362 -4.11 -8.39 -40.22
CA GLU A 362 -2.95 -7.98 -41.04
C GLU A 362 -2.40 -9.11 -41.93
N GLY A 363 -2.81 -10.37 -41.74
CA GLY A 363 -2.37 -11.51 -42.56
C GLY A 363 -3.11 -11.71 -43.90
N GLY A 364 -4.11 -10.88 -44.23
CA GLY A 364 -5.02 -11.09 -45.35
C GLY A 364 -4.66 -10.42 -46.68
N HIS A 365 -3.69 -9.52 -46.73
CA HIS A 365 -3.31 -8.83 -47.97
C HIS A 365 -1.79 -8.90 -48.20
N GLY A 366 -1.37 -9.98 -48.85
CA GLY A 366 -0.06 -10.06 -49.47
C GLY A 366 0.08 -9.02 -50.59
N PRO A 367 1.32 -8.58 -50.90
CA PRO A 367 1.57 -7.56 -51.91
C PRO A 367 1.25 -8.12 -53.31
N HIS A 368 0.31 -7.48 -54.00
CA HIS A 368 0.05 -7.74 -55.41
C HIS A 368 1.27 -7.30 -56.24
N PRO A 369 1.89 -8.18 -57.05
CA PRO A 369 3.10 -7.84 -57.79
C PRO A 369 2.71 -7.30 -59.16
N ALA A 370 2.69 -5.99 -59.33
CA ALA A 370 2.71 -5.40 -60.67
C ALA A 370 3.22 -3.96 -60.60
N TYR A 371 4.55 -3.77 -60.62
CA TYR A 371 5.19 -2.61 -61.26
C TYR A 371 6.72 -2.80 -61.28
N ARG A 372 7.24 -3.26 -62.43
CA ARG A 372 8.61 -3.14 -63.02
C ARG A 372 8.58 -3.99 -64.31
N THR A 373 8.85 -3.57 -65.55
CA THR A 373 9.42 -2.36 -66.19
C THR A 373 9.17 -2.42 -67.72
N ALA A 374 8.90 -1.26 -68.35
CA ALA A 374 9.34 -0.77 -69.69
C ALA A 374 8.88 -1.51 -70.98
N PRO A 375 8.87 -0.89 -72.19
CA PRO A 375 9.59 0.30 -72.66
C PRO A 375 8.88 1.65 -72.51
#